data_AF-A0A0A8XCE7-F1
#
_entry.id   AF-A0A0A8XCE7-F1
#
_cell.length_a   1.000
_cell.length_b   1.000
_cell.length_c   1.000
_cell.angle_alpha   90.00
_cell.angle_beta   90.00
_cell.angle_gamma   90.00
#
_symmetry.space_group_name_H-M   'P 1'
#
loop_
_entity.id
_entity.type
_entity.pdbx_description
1 polymer ?
#
loop_
_entity_poly.entity_id
_entity_poly.type
_entity_poly.pdbx_seq_one_letter_code
_entity_poly.pdbx_strand_id
1 'polypeptide(L)' 'MQSNLSTEEQVKLKHLKLQLMNAQNQNERHSILKDIEQLLNKAKYRKRFMSTIVDNEM' A
#
# COMPACT_ATOMS: atom_id res chain seq x y z
N MET A 1 -5.10 14.05 -2.58
CA MET A 1 -3.78 13.42 -2.79
C MET A 1 -3.95 12.32 -3.83
N GLN A 2 -3.31 12.41 -5.01
CA GLN A 2 -3.31 11.31 -5.97
C GLN A 2 -2.68 10.08 -5.32
N SER A 3 -3.41 8.97 -5.31
CA SER A 3 -2.94 7.71 -4.77
C SER A 3 -1.92 7.10 -5.73
N ASN A 4 -0.72 6.74 -5.25
CA ASN A 4 0.31 6.05 -6.05
C ASN A 4 0.02 4.55 -6.23
N LEU A 5 -1.15 4.11 -5.76
CA LEU A 5 -1.61 2.73 -5.79
C LEU A 5 -2.31 2.46 -7.12
N SER A 6 -2.04 1.30 -7.72
CA SER A 6 -2.83 0.79 -8.84
C SER A 6 -4.28 0.51 -8.39
N THR A 7 -5.19 0.32 -9.34
CA THR A 7 -6.59 -0.07 -9.04
C THR A 7 -6.66 -1.31 -8.16
N GLU A 8 -5.86 -2.34 -8.46
CA GLU A 8 -5.79 -3.57 -7.67
C GLU A 8 -5.29 -3.31 -6.23
N GLU A 9 -4.25 -2.49 -6.08
CA GLU A 9 -3.72 -2.14 -4.76
C GLU A 9 -4.70 -1.30 -3.95
N GLN A 10 -5.50 -0.44 -4.60
CA GLN A 10 -6.57 0.30 -3.93
C GLN A 10 -7.67 -0.63 -3.42
N VAL A 11 -8.07 -1.63 -4.22
CA VAL A 11 -9.03 -2.67 -3.81
C VAL A 11 -8.47 -3.48 -2.63
N LYS A 12 -7.20 -3.90 -2.72
CA LYS A 12 -6.52 -4.63 -1.64
C LYS A 12 -6.45 -3.79 -0.35
N LEU A 13 -6.12 -2.50 -0.45
CA LEU A 13 -6.09 -1.60 0.69
C LEU A 13 -7.48 -1.44 1.32
N LYS A 14 -8.54 -1.35 0.52
CA LYS A 14 -9.92 -1.31 1.02
C LYS A 14 -10.27 -2.57 1.80
N HIS A 15 -9.89 -3.74 1.29
CA HIS A 15 -10.11 -5.01 1.98
C HIS A 15 -9.35 -5.11 3.30
N LEU A 16 -8.06 -4.76 3.32
CA LEU A 16 -7.25 -4.76 4.53
C LEU A 16 -7.80 -3.80 5.60
N LYS A 17 -8.30 -2.63 5.19
CA LYS A 17 -8.96 -1.69 6.13
C LYS A 17 -10.22 -2.29 6.75
N LEU A 18 -11.04 -3.01 5.97
CA LEU A 18 -12.21 -3.70 6.50
C LEU A 18 -11.82 -4.81 7.47
N GLN A 19 -10.79 -5.59 7.15
CA GLN A 19 -10.27 -6.60 8.08
C GLN A 19 -9.76 -5.96 9.37
N LEU A 20 -9.04 -4.84 9.27
CA LEU A 20 -8.49 -4.12 10.43
C LEU A 20 -9.60 -3.64 11.38
N MET A 21 -10.71 -3.14 10.82
CA MET A 21 -11.88 -2.71 11.60
C MET A 21 -12.55 -3.87 12.34
N ASN A 22 -12.51 -5.07 11.77
CA ASN A 22 -13.15 -6.27 12.32
C ASN A 22 -12.20 -7.14 13.17
N ALA A 23 -10.92 -6.78 13.27
CA ALA A 23 -9.91 -7.55 14.00
C ALA A 23 -10.25 -7.68 15.48
N GLN A 24 -10.28 -8.91 15.98
CA GLN A 24 -10.75 -9.24 17.34
C GLN A 24 -9.63 -9.20 18.38
N ASN A 25 -8.38 -9.31 17.96
CA ASN A 25 -7.23 -9.32 18.85
C ASN A 25 -6.06 -8.48 18.30
N GLN A 26 -5.13 -8.18 19.19
CA GLN A 26 -3.98 -7.31 18.89
C GLN A 26 -3.02 -7.94 17.88
N ASN A 27 -2.86 -9.26 17.88
CA ASN A 27 -1.94 -9.95 16.96
C ASN A 27 -2.46 -9.87 15.52
N GLU A 28 -3.76 -10.12 15.33
CA GLU A 28 -4.44 -9.96 14.05
C GLU A 28 -4.36 -8.51 13.56
N ARG A 29 -4.66 -7.54 14.44
CA ARG A 29 -4.54 -6.11 14.13
C ARG A 29 -3.12 -5.74 13.70
N HIS A 30 -2.10 -6.23 14.40
CA HIS A 30 -0.71 -5.99 14.05
C HIS A 30 -0.32 -6.59 12.70
N SER A 31 -0.75 -7.83 12.42
CA SER A 31 -0.52 -8.47 11.13
C SER A 31 -1.13 -7.67 9.97
N ILE A 32 -2.39 -7.23 10.11
CA ILE A 32 -3.08 -6.45 9.07
C ILE A 32 -2.41 -5.09 8.86
N LEU A 33 -1.97 -4.43 9.93
CA LEU A 33 -1.22 -3.17 9.83
C LEU A 33 0.10 -3.34 9.07
N LYS A 34 0.81 -4.45 9.32
CA LYS A 34 2.04 -4.79 8.61
C LYS A 34 1.79 -5.01 7.11
N ASP A 35 0.71 -5.68 6.75
CA ASP A 35 0.33 -5.89 5.35
C ASP A 35 -0.02 -4.59 4.64
N ILE A 36 -0.72 -3.67 5.33
CA ILE A 36 -1.01 -2.32 4.82
C ILE A 36 0.29 -1.55 4.61
N GLU A 37 1.21 -1.57 5.58
CA GLU A 37 2.49 -0.88 5.49
C GLU A 37 3.31 -1.38 4.29
N GLN A 38 3.41 -2.70 4.12
CA GLN A 38 4.13 -3.31 3.00
C GLN A 38 3.55 -2.89 1.64
N LEU A 39 2.22 -2.86 1.52
CA LEU A 39 1.52 -2.43 0.31
C LEU A 39 1.87 -0.97 -0.04
N LEU A 40 1.78 -0.08 0.94
CA LEU A 40 2.06 1.35 0.75
C LEU A 40 3.53 1.61 0.42
N ASN A 41 4.45 0.89 1.08
CA ASN A 41 5.88 0.98 0.81
C ASN A 41 6.21 0.51 -0.61
N LYS A 42 5.64 -0.62 -1.07
CA LYS A 42 5.83 -1.10 -2.45
C LYS A 42 5.38 -0.06 -3.47
N ALA A 43 4.21 0.56 -3.27
CA ALA A 43 3.71 1.61 -4.15
C ALA A 43 4.60 2.86 -4.15
N LYS A 44 5.11 3.26 -2.98
CA LYS A 44 6.07 4.37 -2.84
C LYS A 44 7.37 4.10 -3.59
N TYR A 45 7.95 2.91 -3.45
CA TYR A 45 9.19 2.55 -4.14
C TYR A 45 9.01 2.47 -5.64
N ARG A 46 7.90 1.88 -6.12
CA ARG A 46 7.58 1.87 -7.54
C ARG A 46 7.49 3.29 -8.11
N LYS A 47 6.81 4.21 -7.42
CA LYS A 47 6.74 5.61 -7.86
C LYS A 47 8.11 6.26 -7.94
N ARG A 48 8.95 6.08 -6.91
CA ARG A 48 10.32 6.62 -6.90
C ARG A 48 11.12 6.09 -8.08
N PHE A 49 11.07 4.78 -8.31
CA PHE A 49 11.74 4.13 -9.43
C PHE A 49 11.28 4.68 -10.78
N MET A 50 9.98 4.82 -11.00
CA MET A 50 9.44 5.37 -12.25
C MET A 50 9.83 6.84 -12.45
N SER A 51 9.87 7.64 -11.37
CA SER A 51 10.38 9.01 -11.44
C SER A 51 11.83 9.05 -11.91
N THR A 52 12.68 8.18 -11.35
CA THR A 52 14.10 8.11 -11.75
C THR A 52 14.27 7.70 -13.21
N ILE A 53 13.41 6.84 -13.77
CA ILE A 53 13.46 6.50 -15.19
C ILE A 53 13.10 7.73 -16.04
N VAL A 54 11.98 8.38 -15.75
CA VAL A 54 11.52 9.57 -16.47
C VAL A 54 12.57 10.69 -16.45
N ASP A 55 13.24 10.90 -15.31
CA ASP A 55 14.27 11.92 -15.16
C ASP A 55 15.57 11.61 -15.94
N ASN A 56 15.85 10.34 -16.28
CA ASN A 56 17.04 9.93 -17.05
C ASN A 56 16.77 9.77 -18.55
N GLU A 57 15.51 9.74 -18.98
CA GLU A 57 15.11 9.70 -20.40
C GLU A 57 14.93 11.11 -21.02
N MET A 58 15.07 12.17 -20.22
CA MET A 58 15.10 13.59 -20.65
C MET A 58 16.53 14.13 -20.70
#